data_AF-A0A8I1WY56-F1
#
_entry.id   AF-A0A8I1WY56-F1
#
_cell.length_a   1.000
_cell.length_b   1.000
_cell.length_c   1.000
_cell.angle_alpha   90.00
_cell.angle_beta   90.00
_cell.angle_gamma   90.00
#
_symmetry.space_group_name_H-M   'P 1'
#
loop_
_entity.id
_entity.type
_entity.pdbx_description
1 polymer ?
#
loop_
_entity_poly.entity_id
_entity_poly.type
_entity_poly.pdbx_seq_one_letter_code
_entity_poly.pdbx_strand_id
1 'polypeptide(L)'
;MTQDLFDPYAPVPETPVKTGNAPEFSVSDLSNALKRTVEDAFSFVRVRGEISGFKRAASGHMYLALKDDKAVLDGVCWRGQAGKLGLVPEDGMEVIVTGRLTTFPGRSKYQIVIETMEVAGEGALLKLLEERKKKLAAEGLFEPERKKPIPFLPDVIGIVTSPTGAVIRDIMHRLRDRFPRRVLLWPVLVQGQGAADQVAEAVRGFNDLLPYGQIPRPDVLIVARGGGSLEDLWSFNEEVVARAVAESDIPVISAVGHETDTTLIDFVSDLRAPTPTGAAEKAVPVRGELIGQVEEDGLRLAQAVRRLGVEKKTALESLARGLGDPKRMLEERSQTLDNWADRLPRAAVNVTQQARARLNEASARLVSPREQLSEKRGRLDNAALRLDGAMKSVLQMQQSRLDRAAAGLRPSDAKRDIARADKQIIDLGTRLQGAIRNTLNREAEGLARYDRLLESYSYRNVLKRGFAVVRDSAGNLIGKSADIIAGEGYDLEMGDGVTRVTAGAGVDVKPASDTGGTGDAANTGTSSEPATAKAEKPARPKPAKKKNPSPKDDDRQGSLL
;
A
#
# COMPACT_ATOMS: atom_id res chain seq x y z
N MET A 1 22.15 111.17 -101.43
CA MET A 1 21.43 111.67 -102.62
C MET A 1 20.33 112.59 -102.13
N THR A 2 20.04 113.67 -102.85
CA THR A 2 18.94 114.59 -102.53
C THR A 2 17.59 113.94 -102.82
N GLN A 3 16.60 114.15 -101.96
CA GLN A 3 15.19 113.95 -102.29
C GLN A 3 14.55 115.32 -102.51
N ASP A 4 13.77 115.42 -103.58
CA ASP A 4 13.00 116.61 -103.91
C ASP A 4 11.67 116.59 -103.13
N LEU A 5 11.15 117.76 -102.74
CA LEU A 5 9.92 117.89 -101.97
C LEU A 5 8.73 118.41 -102.80
N PHE A 6 8.90 118.62 -104.11
CA PHE A 6 7.85 119.10 -105.01
C PHE A 6 7.64 118.19 -106.24
N ASP A 7 7.31 116.92 -106.00
CA ASP A 7 6.77 116.03 -107.05
C ASP A 7 5.23 116.21 -107.17
N PRO A 8 4.70 116.73 -108.29
CA PRO A 8 3.27 116.91 -108.50
C PRO A 8 2.52 115.62 -108.90
N TYR A 9 3.20 114.46 -109.00
CA TYR A 9 2.60 113.18 -109.38
C TYR A 9 2.43 112.19 -108.21
N ALA A 10 2.47 112.67 -106.97
CA ALA A 10 2.20 111.86 -105.78
C ALA A 10 0.78 111.23 -105.84
N PRO A 11 0.63 109.88 -105.78
CA PRO A 11 -0.67 109.23 -105.78
C PRO A 11 -1.42 109.50 -104.46
N VAL A 12 -2.73 109.79 -104.58
CA VAL A 12 -3.60 110.14 -103.45
C VAL A 12 -3.83 108.91 -102.55
N PRO A 13 -3.75 109.02 -101.22
CA PRO A 13 -4.15 107.92 -100.33
C PRO A 13 -5.66 107.71 -100.39
N GLU A 14 -6.09 106.53 -100.84
CA GLU A 14 -7.51 106.18 -100.93
C GLU A 14 -8.17 106.09 -99.54
N THR A 15 -9.44 106.49 -99.47
CA THR A 15 -10.19 106.51 -98.21
C THR A 15 -10.74 105.12 -97.89
N PRO A 16 -10.58 104.59 -96.66
CA PRO A 16 -10.99 103.23 -96.34
C PRO A 16 -12.52 103.05 -96.43
N VAL A 17 -12.95 102.11 -97.28
CA VAL A 17 -14.35 101.71 -97.42
C VAL A 17 -14.80 100.94 -96.18
N LYS A 18 -16.00 101.25 -95.66
CA LYS A 18 -16.60 100.53 -94.53
C LYS A 18 -17.16 99.17 -94.97
N THR A 19 -16.45 98.08 -94.70
CA THR A 19 -17.04 96.74 -94.62
C THR A 19 -17.71 96.54 -93.24
N GLY A 20 -18.48 95.46 -93.10
CA GLY A 20 -19.37 95.24 -91.95
C GLY A 20 -18.65 94.89 -90.64
N ASN A 21 -19.38 94.91 -89.53
CA ASN A 21 -18.86 94.60 -88.18
C ASN A 21 -18.59 93.09 -87.94
N ALA A 22 -18.40 92.33 -89.03
CA ALA A 22 -18.01 90.92 -89.04
C ALA A 22 -16.72 90.82 -89.87
N PRO A 23 -15.57 90.42 -89.29
CA PRO A 23 -14.29 90.44 -90.00
C PRO A 23 -14.27 89.44 -91.15
N GLU A 24 -13.86 89.89 -92.33
CA GLU A 24 -13.65 89.06 -93.49
C GLU A 24 -12.36 88.23 -93.32
N PHE A 25 -12.52 86.93 -93.04
CA PHE A 25 -11.40 85.99 -92.98
C PHE A 25 -11.02 85.52 -94.39
N SER A 26 -9.72 85.47 -94.71
CA SER A 26 -9.30 84.68 -95.87
C SER A 26 -9.53 83.18 -95.61
N VAL A 27 -9.55 82.37 -96.66
CA VAL A 27 -9.67 80.90 -96.54
C VAL A 27 -8.59 80.31 -95.63
N SER A 28 -7.37 80.88 -95.68
CA SER A 28 -6.26 80.53 -94.81
C SER A 28 -6.52 80.89 -93.34
N ASP A 29 -7.04 82.09 -93.08
CA ASP A 29 -7.27 82.57 -91.71
C ASP A 29 -8.43 81.81 -91.06
N LEU A 30 -9.51 81.57 -91.80
CA LEU A 30 -10.65 80.77 -91.33
C LEU A 30 -10.22 79.32 -91.04
N SER A 31 -9.42 78.71 -91.92
CA SER A 31 -8.92 77.35 -91.68
C SER A 31 -7.93 77.27 -90.51
N ASN A 32 -7.15 78.31 -90.26
CA ASN A 32 -6.23 78.38 -89.10
C ASN A 32 -6.99 78.67 -87.79
N ALA A 33 -8.04 79.48 -87.82
CA ALA A 33 -8.94 79.69 -86.69
C ALA A 33 -9.69 78.41 -86.30
N LEU A 34 -10.21 77.68 -87.29
CA LEU A 34 -10.80 76.36 -87.10
C LEU A 34 -9.78 75.36 -86.53
N LYS A 35 -8.54 75.35 -87.03
CA LYS A 35 -7.48 74.48 -86.51
C LYS A 35 -7.20 74.73 -85.03
N ARG A 36 -7.03 76.00 -84.62
CA ARG A 36 -6.83 76.37 -83.21
C ARG A 36 -8.02 75.93 -82.35
N THR A 37 -9.24 76.33 -82.74
CA THR A 37 -10.47 76.00 -82.00
C THR A 37 -10.64 74.49 -81.79
N VAL A 38 -10.31 73.67 -82.80
CA VAL A 38 -10.36 72.20 -82.70
C VAL A 38 -9.22 71.65 -81.83
N GLU A 39 -7.98 72.11 -82.01
CA GLU A 39 -6.84 71.64 -81.20
C GLU A 39 -6.94 72.04 -79.72
N ASP A 40 -7.54 73.21 -79.41
CA ASP A 40 -7.76 73.69 -78.05
C ASP A 40 -8.90 72.88 -77.38
N ALA A 41 -10.08 72.81 -78.01
CA ALA A 41 -11.27 72.17 -77.45
C ALA A 41 -11.20 70.64 -77.40
N PHE A 42 -10.42 70.02 -78.31
CA PHE A 42 -10.26 68.57 -78.43
C PHE A 42 -8.79 68.14 -78.32
N SER A 43 -8.08 68.81 -77.40
CA SER A 43 -6.67 68.58 -77.04
C SER A 43 -6.40 67.19 -76.46
N PHE A 44 -7.39 66.53 -75.86
CA PHE A 44 -7.33 65.14 -75.41
C PHE A 44 -8.71 64.47 -75.54
N VAL A 45 -8.82 63.42 -76.35
CA VAL A 45 -10.08 62.72 -76.66
C VAL A 45 -9.84 61.21 -76.72
N ARG A 46 -10.82 60.43 -76.27
CA ARG A 46 -10.92 58.98 -76.47
C ARG A 46 -12.06 58.67 -77.45
N VAL A 47 -11.78 57.93 -78.51
CA VAL A 47 -12.73 57.58 -79.58
C VAL A 47 -12.75 56.06 -79.74
N ARG A 48 -13.95 55.46 -79.71
CA ARG A 48 -14.17 54.05 -80.08
C ARG A 48 -14.57 53.98 -81.55
N GLY A 49 -14.04 53.01 -82.30
CA GLY A 49 -14.45 52.75 -83.67
C GLY A 49 -13.76 51.52 -84.26
N GLU A 50 -14.27 51.03 -85.38
CA GLU A 50 -13.64 49.95 -86.14
C GLU A 50 -12.59 50.54 -87.10
N ILE A 51 -11.41 49.89 -87.19
CA ILE A 51 -10.33 50.29 -88.09
C ILE A 51 -10.69 49.95 -89.54
N SER A 52 -10.47 50.90 -90.45
CA SER A 52 -10.67 50.71 -91.89
C SER A 52 -9.65 51.48 -92.72
N GLY A 53 -9.19 50.90 -93.83
CA GLY A 53 -8.27 51.52 -94.77
C GLY A 53 -6.83 51.65 -94.27
N PHE A 54 -6.41 50.84 -93.30
CA PHE A 54 -5.09 50.85 -92.67
C PHE A 54 -3.96 50.77 -93.70
N LYS A 55 -3.08 51.78 -93.67
CA LYS A 55 -1.93 51.92 -94.59
C LYS A 55 -0.70 52.39 -93.83
N ARG A 56 0.34 51.55 -93.83
CA ARG A 56 1.68 51.89 -93.35
C ARG A 56 2.51 52.46 -94.49
N ALA A 57 2.87 53.74 -94.39
CA ALA A 57 3.72 54.41 -95.38
C ALA A 57 5.19 53.99 -95.23
N ALA A 58 5.98 54.09 -96.31
CA ALA A 58 7.42 53.78 -96.29
C ALA A 58 8.24 54.64 -95.30
N SER A 59 7.72 55.82 -94.89
CA SER A 59 8.28 56.64 -93.81
C SER A 59 8.06 56.07 -92.40
N GLY A 60 7.36 54.94 -92.27
CA GLY A 60 6.97 54.34 -91.00
C GLY A 60 5.84 55.07 -90.27
N HIS A 61 5.09 55.94 -90.96
CA HIS A 61 3.84 56.50 -90.44
C HIS A 61 2.68 55.55 -90.76
N MET A 62 1.66 55.55 -89.90
CA MET A 62 0.46 54.74 -90.06
C MET A 62 -0.74 55.66 -90.23
N TYR A 63 -1.52 55.40 -91.27
CA TYR A 63 -2.79 56.08 -91.56
C TYR A 63 -3.91 55.04 -91.50
N LEU A 64 -5.04 55.42 -90.93
CA LEU A 64 -6.24 54.59 -90.83
C LEU A 64 -7.47 55.50 -90.74
N ALA A 65 -8.66 54.95 -90.95
CA ALA A 65 -9.91 55.59 -90.55
C ALA A 65 -10.54 54.80 -89.40
N LEU A 66 -11.13 55.53 -88.45
CA LEU A 66 -12.04 54.98 -87.45
C LEU A 66 -13.46 55.20 -87.96
N LYS A 67 -14.25 54.13 -88.08
CA LYS A 67 -15.68 54.20 -88.46
C LYS A 67 -16.60 53.77 -87.33
N ASP A 68 -17.79 54.36 -87.32
CA ASP A 68 -18.98 53.88 -86.61
C ASP A 68 -20.17 53.76 -87.59
N ASP A 69 -21.37 53.47 -87.09
CA ASP A 69 -22.59 53.31 -87.91
C ASP A 69 -22.98 54.54 -88.76
N LYS A 70 -22.43 55.73 -88.46
CA LYS A 70 -22.90 57.04 -88.96
C LYS A 70 -21.78 58.00 -89.36
N ALA A 71 -20.55 57.80 -88.88
CA ALA A 71 -19.43 58.72 -89.06
C ALA A 71 -18.12 57.98 -89.36
N VAL A 72 -17.17 58.71 -89.95
CA VAL A 72 -15.81 58.25 -90.23
C VAL A 72 -14.82 59.37 -89.88
N LEU A 73 -13.77 59.04 -89.13
CA LEU A 73 -12.71 59.95 -88.70
C LEU A 73 -11.35 59.46 -89.22
N ASP A 74 -10.67 60.30 -90.01
CA ASP A 74 -9.30 60.02 -90.46
C ASP A 74 -8.34 60.05 -89.24
N GLY A 75 -7.39 59.12 -89.19
CA GLY A 75 -6.44 58.96 -88.09
C GLY A 75 -5.00 58.79 -88.57
N VAL A 76 -4.04 59.38 -87.84
CA VAL A 76 -2.61 59.30 -88.14
C VAL A 76 -1.79 58.99 -86.88
N CYS A 77 -0.86 58.03 -86.99
CA CYS A 77 0.16 57.77 -85.98
C CYS A 77 1.56 57.99 -86.57
N TRP A 78 2.34 58.88 -85.94
CA TRP A 78 3.68 59.27 -86.38
C TRP A 78 4.72 58.22 -85.97
N ARG A 79 5.82 58.09 -86.74
CA ARG A 79 6.80 56.98 -86.59
C ARG A 79 7.29 56.75 -85.15
N GLY A 80 7.53 57.82 -84.40
CA GLY A 80 8.03 57.77 -83.01
C GLY A 80 7.00 57.33 -81.97
N GLN A 81 5.71 57.31 -82.32
CA GLN A 81 4.62 56.84 -81.47
C GLN A 81 4.03 55.51 -81.98
N ALA A 82 4.03 55.29 -83.30
CA ALA A 82 3.71 54.02 -83.94
C ALA A 82 4.57 52.84 -83.44
N GLY A 83 5.83 53.09 -83.06
CA GLY A 83 6.70 52.11 -82.42
C GLY A 83 6.48 51.91 -80.91
N LYS A 84 5.53 52.63 -80.30
CA LYS A 84 5.11 52.49 -78.89
C LYS A 84 3.67 51.97 -78.75
N LEU A 85 2.92 51.87 -79.84
CA LEU A 85 1.66 51.13 -79.84
C LEU A 85 1.99 49.65 -79.58
N GLY A 86 1.54 49.12 -78.45
CA GLY A 86 1.70 47.70 -78.10
C GLY A 86 0.82 46.77 -78.95
N LEU A 87 -0.06 47.35 -79.78
CA LEU A 87 -0.96 46.67 -80.71
C LEU A 87 -0.50 46.93 -82.16
N VAL A 88 -0.51 45.88 -82.98
CA VAL A 88 -0.41 46.00 -84.44
C VAL A 88 -1.83 46.22 -84.97
N PRO A 89 -2.18 47.38 -85.55
CA PRO A 89 -3.55 47.63 -86.00
C PRO A 89 -3.82 46.98 -87.36
N GLU A 90 -4.97 46.33 -87.50
CA GLU A 90 -5.45 45.71 -88.72
C GLU A 90 -6.88 46.17 -89.04
N ASP A 91 -7.28 46.15 -90.32
CA ASP A 91 -8.65 46.48 -90.72
C ASP A 91 -9.64 45.46 -90.15
N GLY A 92 -10.75 45.95 -89.60
CA GLY A 92 -11.77 45.14 -88.91
C GLY A 92 -11.58 45.05 -87.38
N MET A 93 -10.46 45.50 -86.82
CA MET A 93 -10.31 45.59 -85.36
C MET A 93 -11.20 46.70 -84.79
N GLU A 94 -11.99 46.39 -83.75
CA GLU A 94 -12.66 47.42 -82.95
C GLU A 94 -11.73 47.90 -81.83
N VAL A 95 -11.44 49.20 -81.82
CA VAL A 95 -10.44 49.81 -80.94
C VAL A 95 -10.96 51.05 -80.22
N ILE A 96 -10.37 51.33 -79.05
CA ILE A 96 -10.44 52.62 -78.37
C ILE A 96 -9.10 53.33 -78.59
N VAL A 97 -9.15 54.46 -79.29
CA VAL A 97 -8.00 55.30 -79.60
C VAL A 97 -8.00 56.52 -78.69
N THR A 98 -6.84 56.84 -78.12
CA THR A 98 -6.63 58.07 -77.34
C THR A 98 -5.64 58.97 -78.05
N GLY A 99 -5.91 60.28 -78.08
CA GLY A 99 -5.02 61.27 -78.66
C GLY A 99 -5.70 62.63 -78.82
N ARG A 100 -5.23 63.43 -79.78
CA ARG A 100 -5.70 64.81 -80.00
C ARG A 100 -6.25 65.02 -81.40
N LEU A 101 -7.35 65.76 -81.51
CA LEU A 101 -7.91 66.17 -82.80
C LEU A 101 -7.11 67.35 -83.38
N THR A 102 -6.95 67.36 -84.70
CA THR A 102 -6.31 68.45 -85.45
C THR A 102 -6.96 68.57 -86.83
N THR A 103 -6.70 69.66 -87.56
CA THR A 103 -7.15 69.82 -88.94
C THR A 103 -5.99 70.02 -89.88
N PHE A 104 -6.12 69.53 -91.12
CA PHE A 104 -5.15 69.73 -92.19
C PHE A 104 -5.60 70.90 -93.09
N PRO A 105 -5.00 72.11 -92.98
CA PRO A 105 -5.57 73.31 -93.59
C PRO A 105 -5.70 73.22 -95.12
N GLY A 106 -4.71 72.63 -95.80
CA GLY A 106 -4.70 72.48 -97.25
C GLY A 106 -5.77 71.55 -97.85
N ARG A 107 -6.64 70.93 -97.02
CA ARG A 107 -7.81 70.13 -97.47
C ARG A 107 -9.05 70.30 -96.58
N SER A 108 -9.03 71.19 -95.59
CA SER A 108 -10.12 71.41 -94.62
C SER A 108 -10.70 70.13 -93.98
N LYS A 109 -9.87 69.11 -93.77
CA LYS A 109 -10.25 67.85 -93.10
C LYS A 109 -9.83 67.83 -91.64
N TYR A 110 -10.66 67.25 -90.79
CA TYR A 110 -10.36 66.91 -89.39
C TYR A 110 -9.74 65.51 -89.32
N GLN A 111 -8.78 65.30 -88.42
CA GLN A 111 -8.13 64.00 -88.20
C GLN A 111 -7.67 63.86 -86.74
N ILE A 112 -7.61 62.63 -86.22
CA ILE A 112 -7.04 62.34 -84.90
C ILE A 112 -5.55 61.97 -85.01
N VAL A 113 -4.71 62.58 -84.18
CA VAL A 113 -3.32 62.17 -83.96
C VAL A 113 -3.32 61.14 -82.84
N ILE A 114 -2.94 59.90 -83.17
CA ILE A 114 -3.04 58.73 -82.29
C ILE A 114 -1.84 58.65 -81.35
N GLU A 115 -2.12 58.61 -80.05
CA GLU A 115 -1.12 58.50 -78.98
C GLU A 115 -1.11 57.11 -78.34
N THR A 116 -2.29 56.57 -78.00
CA THR A 116 -2.46 55.15 -77.59
C THR A 116 -3.65 54.50 -78.29
N MET A 117 -3.67 53.16 -78.30
CA MET A 117 -4.73 52.35 -78.90
C MET A 117 -4.91 51.07 -78.07
N GLU A 118 -6.15 50.75 -77.74
CA GLU A 118 -6.60 49.64 -76.90
C GLU A 118 -7.67 48.84 -77.68
N VAL A 119 -7.78 47.52 -77.50
CA VAL A 119 -8.81 46.70 -78.18
C VAL A 119 -10.12 46.74 -77.40
N ALA A 120 -11.26 46.89 -78.07
CA ALA A 120 -12.56 47.06 -77.41
C ALA A 120 -13.22 45.76 -76.89
N GLY A 121 -12.59 44.59 -77.10
CA GLY A 121 -13.22 43.26 -76.93
C GLY A 121 -13.20 42.66 -75.53
N GLU A 122 -12.18 42.93 -74.70
CA GLU A 122 -11.95 42.19 -73.44
C GLU A 122 -13.14 42.24 -72.47
N GLY A 123 -13.84 43.38 -72.40
CA GLY A 123 -15.00 43.56 -71.52
C GLY A 123 -16.18 42.64 -71.84
N ALA A 124 -16.34 42.19 -73.09
CA ALA A 124 -17.37 41.23 -73.47
C ALA A 124 -17.03 39.81 -72.97
N LEU A 125 -15.77 39.41 -73.08
CA LEU A 125 -15.27 38.13 -72.56
C LEU A 125 -15.34 38.09 -71.03
N LEU A 126 -14.91 39.15 -70.34
CA LEU A 126 -14.99 39.24 -68.88
C LEU A 126 -16.45 39.15 -68.37
N LYS A 127 -17.41 39.76 -69.08
CA LYS A 127 -18.85 39.64 -68.76
C LYS A 127 -19.36 38.20 -68.91
N LEU A 128 -19.01 37.52 -70.01
CA LEU A 128 -19.36 36.10 -70.23
C LEU A 128 -18.72 35.18 -69.19
N LEU A 129 -17.49 35.48 -68.74
CA LEU A 129 -16.80 34.75 -67.69
C LEU A 129 -17.50 34.92 -66.32
N GLU A 130 -17.91 36.15 -65.96
CA GLU A 130 -18.71 36.37 -64.75
C GLU A 130 -20.06 35.64 -64.80
N GLU A 131 -20.75 35.66 -65.94
CA GLU A 131 -22.05 34.99 -66.11
C GLU A 131 -21.92 33.47 -65.96
N ARG A 132 -20.92 32.85 -66.62
CA ARG A 132 -20.58 31.43 -66.45
C ARG A 132 -20.19 31.10 -65.01
N LYS A 133 -19.35 31.93 -64.38
CA LYS A 133 -18.93 31.76 -62.98
C LYS A 133 -20.12 31.82 -62.02
N LYS A 134 -21.03 32.78 -62.18
CA LYS A 134 -22.25 32.89 -61.36
C LYS A 134 -23.18 31.69 -61.55
N LYS A 135 -23.34 31.19 -62.78
CA LYS A 135 -24.10 29.96 -63.07
C LYS A 135 -23.52 28.73 -62.35
N LEU A 136 -22.24 28.42 -62.56
CA LEU A 136 -21.62 27.21 -61.99
C LEU A 136 -21.43 27.30 -60.46
N ALA A 137 -21.28 28.51 -59.91
CA ALA A 137 -21.36 28.74 -58.46
C ALA A 137 -22.75 28.42 -57.90
N ALA A 138 -23.84 28.81 -58.58
CA ALA A 138 -25.20 28.50 -58.15
C ALA A 138 -25.55 27.00 -58.24
N GLU A 139 -24.89 26.26 -59.14
CA GLU A 139 -24.92 24.79 -59.19
C GLU A 139 -23.99 24.14 -58.13
N GLY A 140 -23.24 24.94 -57.37
CA GLY A 140 -22.34 24.49 -56.31
C GLY A 140 -21.09 23.75 -56.81
N LEU A 141 -20.62 23.96 -58.05
CA LEU A 141 -19.44 23.26 -58.59
C LEU A 141 -18.12 23.70 -57.95
N PHE A 142 -18.10 24.84 -57.25
CA PHE A 142 -16.90 25.39 -56.62
C PHE A 142 -16.77 25.10 -55.11
N GLU A 143 -17.74 24.36 -54.54
CA GLU A 143 -17.77 24.08 -53.10
C GLU A 143 -16.51 23.31 -52.65
N PRO A 144 -15.85 23.72 -51.54
CA PRO A 144 -14.60 23.12 -51.09
C PRO A 144 -14.78 21.65 -50.66
N GLU A 145 -15.99 21.26 -50.25
CA GLU A 145 -16.33 19.88 -49.86
C GLU A 145 -16.25 18.88 -51.03
N ARG A 146 -16.28 19.35 -52.29
CA ARG A 146 -16.06 18.48 -53.46
C ARG A 146 -14.59 18.21 -53.73
N LYS A 147 -13.68 19.05 -53.22
CA LYS A 147 -12.26 19.03 -53.58
C LYS A 147 -11.53 17.87 -52.91
N LYS A 148 -10.86 17.07 -53.71
CA LYS A 148 -10.18 15.84 -53.33
C LYS A 148 -8.76 16.13 -52.86
N PRO A 149 -8.26 15.44 -51.81
CA PRO A 149 -6.86 15.58 -51.41
C PRO A 149 -5.96 15.03 -52.51
N ILE A 150 -4.97 15.83 -52.95
CA ILE A 150 -3.92 15.35 -53.86
C ILE A 150 -3.12 14.24 -53.15
N PRO A 151 -2.86 13.08 -53.80
CA PRO A 151 -2.04 12.03 -53.20
C PRO A 151 -0.64 12.55 -52.82
N PHE A 152 -0.18 12.21 -51.62
CA PHE A 152 1.14 12.67 -51.13
C PHE A 152 2.31 12.25 -52.03
N LEU A 153 2.18 11.12 -52.72
CA LEU A 153 3.23 10.57 -53.58
C LEU A 153 2.62 9.70 -54.70
N PRO A 154 2.13 10.29 -55.80
CA PRO A 154 1.52 9.55 -56.92
C PRO A 154 2.56 8.67 -57.64
N ASP A 155 2.18 7.47 -58.05
CA ASP A 155 3.00 6.61 -58.92
C ASP A 155 2.86 7.02 -60.40
N VAL A 156 1.66 7.43 -60.80
CA VAL A 156 1.29 7.81 -62.17
C VAL A 156 0.65 9.21 -62.21
N ILE A 157 1.28 10.13 -62.94
CA ILE A 157 0.79 11.49 -63.18
C ILE A 157 0.28 11.59 -64.62
N GLY A 158 -0.99 11.97 -64.79
CA GLY A 158 -1.56 12.30 -66.10
C GLY A 158 -1.34 13.78 -66.40
N ILE A 159 -0.99 14.12 -67.64
CA ILE A 159 -0.87 15.52 -68.09
C ILE A 159 -1.72 15.72 -69.34
N VAL A 160 -2.55 16.76 -69.31
CA VAL A 160 -3.37 17.22 -70.44
C VAL A 160 -2.76 18.54 -70.94
N THR A 161 -2.00 18.48 -72.03
CA THR A 161 -1.35 19.66 -72.65
C THR A 161 -0.86 19.38 -74.08
N SER A 162 -0.28 20.38 -74.75
CA SER A 162 0.31 20.23 -76.09
C SER A 162 1.68 19.53 -76.04
N PRO A 163 1.94 18.52 -76.89
CA PRO A 163 3.16 17.72 -76.86
C PRO A 163 4.43 18.49 -77.27
N THR A 164 4.31 19.64 -77.95
CA THR A 164 5.46 20.43 -78.45
C THR A 164 5.80 21.65 -77.59
N GLY A 165 4.96 22.00 -76.61
CA GLY A 165 5.09 23.21 -75.80
C GLY A 165 6.29 23.21 -74.83
N ALA A 166 6.66 24.40 -74.33
CA ALA A 166 7.63 24.52 -73.22
C ALA A 166 7.07 23.87 -71.94
N VAL A 167 5.81 24.17 -71.62
CA VAL A 167 4.98 23.62 -70.54
C VAL A 167 5.31 22.17 -70.15
N ILE A 168 5.25 21.23 -71.11
CA ILE A 168 5.51 19.81 -70.84
C ILE A 168 6.99 19.53 -70.53
N ARG A 169 7.93 20.25 -71.15
CA ARG A 169 9.36 20.16 -70.83
C ARG A 169 9.65 20.70 -69.43
N ASP A 170 9.01 21.79 -69.03
CA ASP A 170 9.20 22.44 -67.73
C ASP A 170 8.65 21.57 -66.59
N ILE A 171 7.45 20.99 -66.77
CA ILE A 171 6.89 19.97 -65.87
C ILE A 171 7.81 18.75 -65.78
N MET A 172 8.22 18.19 -66.92
CA MET A 172 9.09 17.00 -66.95
C MET A 172 10.47 17.25 -66.34
N HIS A 173 11.02 18.46 -66.48
CA HIS A 173 12.24 18.87 -65.80
C HIS A 173 12.04 18.89 -64.28
N ARG A 174 10.99 19.57 -63.80
CA ARG A 174 10.70 19.65 -62.35
C ARG A 174 10.38 18.32 -61.71
N LEU A 175 9.64 17.43 -62.40
CA LEU A 175 9.42 16.08 -61.89
C LEU A 175 10.73 15.29 -61.81
N ARG A 176 11.62 15.36 -62.81
CA ARG A 176 12.93 14.68 -62.76
C ARG A 176 13.86 15.19 -61.66
N ASP A 177 13.85 16.51 -61.45
CA ASP A 177 14.61 17.24 -60.42
C ASP A 177 14.12 16.90 -59.01
N ARG A 178 12.80 16.98 -58.78
CA ARG A 178 12.19 16.89 -57.45
C ARG A 178 11.83 15.47 -57.01
N PHE A 179 11.10 14.70 -57.82
CA PHE A 179 10.85 13.27 -57.61
C PHE A 179 10.41 12.60 -58.92
N PRO A 180 11.27 11.81 -59.59
CA PRO A 180 10.91 11.13 -60.84
C PRO A 180 9.73 10.16 -60.67
N ARG A 181 8.67 10.35 -61.47
CA ARG A 181 7.45 9.51 -61.49
C ARG A 181 7.03 9.14 -62.91
N ARG A 182 6.13 8.16 -63.06
CA ARG A 182 5.60 7.77 -64.38
C ARG A 182 4.65 8.86 -64.85
N VAL A 183 4.87 9.36 -66.06
CA VAL A 183 4.03 10.40 -66.66
C VAL A 183 3.31 9.84 -67.88
N LEU A 184 2.01 10.09 -67.97
CA LEU A 184 1.19 9.82 -69.14
C LEU A 184 0.74 11.16 -69.73
N LEU A 185 1.08 11.42 -70.99
CA LEU A 185 0.66 12.62 -71.70
C LEU A 185 -0.53 12.30 -72.59
N TRP A 186 -1.65 13.00 -72.38
CA TRP A 186 -2.73 13.07 -73.37
C TRP A 186 -2.52 14.34 -74.21
N PRO A 187 -2.12 14.22 -75.49
CA PRO A 187 -1.85 15.38 -76.33
C PRO A 187 -3.17 16.04 -76.75
N VAL A 188 -3.29 17.34 -76.47
CA VAL A 188 -4.48 18.13 -76.85
C VAL A 188 -4.08 19.46 -77.49
N LEU A 189 -4.98 20.02 -78.31
CA LEU A 189 -4.97 21.45 -78.59
C LEU A 189 -5.28 22.20 -77.30
N VAL A 190 -4.37 23.09 -76.89
CA VAL A 190 -4.53 23.92 -75.68
C VAL A 190 -5.15 25.29 -75.97
N GLN A 191 -5.38 25.62 -77.24
CA GLN A 191 -5.85 26.93 -77.71
C GLN A 191 -6.56 26.82 -79.06
N GLY A 192 -7.46 27.78 -79.33
CA GLY A 192 -8.23 27.84 -80.58
C GLY A 192 -9.50 26.97 -80.56
N GLN A 193 -10.19 26.93 -81.70
CA GLN A 193 -11.48 26.25 -81.84
C GLN A 193 -11.34 24.73 -81.64
N GLY A 194 -12.21 24.13 -80.81
CA GLY A 194 -12.18 22.70 -80.46
C GLY A 194 -11.18 22.31 -79.36
N ALA A 195 -10.38 23.25 -78.85
CA ALA A 195 -9.46 22.97 -77.73
C ALA A 195 -10.18 22.62 -76.43
N ALA A 196 -11.31 23.29 -76.13
CA ALA A 196 -12.11 23.03 -74.93
C ALA A 196 -12.67 21.59 -74.93
N ASP A 197 -13.21 21.13 -76.06
CA ASP A 197 -13.74 19.77 -76.21
C ASP A 197 -12.64 18.72 -76.04
N GLN A 198 -11.46 18.91 -76.66
CA GLN A 198 -10.32 18.00 -76.49
C GLN A 198 -9.79 17.94 -75.06
N VAL A 199 -9.74 19.06 -74.34
CA VAL A 199 -9.35 19.08 -72.92
C VAL A 199 -10.38 18.32 -72.07
N ALA A 200 -11.67 18.49 -72.33
CA ALA A 200 -12.74 17.78 -71.63
C ALA A 200 -12.74 16.26 -71.94
N GLU A 201 -12.53 15.89 -73.21
CA GLU A 201 -12.38 14.50 -73.66
C GLU A 201 -11.15 13.84 -73.02
N ALA A 202 -10.01 14.53 -72.94
CA ALA A 202 -8.81 14.01 -72.30
C ALA A 202 -8.96 13.77 -70.79
N VAL A 203 -9.68 14.66 -70.08
CA VAL A 203 -9.98 14.47 -68.65
C VAL A 203 -10.91 13.27 -68.44
N ARG A 204 -11.95 13.12 -69.27
CA ARG A 204 -12.86 11.95 -69.21
C ARG A 204 -12.14 10.64 -69.60
N GLY A 205 -11.41 10.64 -70.71
CA GLY A 205 -10.64 9.49 -71.19
C GLY A 205 -9.57 9.00 -70.22
N PHE A 206 -8.97 9.88 -69.40
CA PHE A 206 -8.11 9.45 -68.29
C PHE A 206 -8.89 8.79 -67.14
N ASN A 207 -10.13 9.20 -66.88
CA ASN A 207 -11.01 8.59 -65.87
C ASN A 207 -11.61 7.25 -66.34
N ASP A 208 -11.83 7.08 -67.64
CA ASP A 208 -12.30 5.81 -68.23
C ASP A 208 -11.22 4.69 -68.23
N LEU A 209 -9.96 5.02 -67.89
CA LEU A 209 -8.89 4.02 -67.77
C LEU A 209 -9.13 3.06 -66.59
N LEU A 210 -8.99 1.76 -66.87
CA LEU A 210 -9.02 0.72 -65.85
C LEU A 210 -7.77 0.83 -64.94
N PRO A 211 -7.92 0.77 -63.59
CA PRO A 211 -6.80 0.91 -62.65
C PRO A 211 -5.60 -0.02 -62.92
N TYR A 212 -5.87 -1.24 -63.43
CA TYR A 212 -4.86 -2.27 -63.71
C TYR A 212 -4.71 -2.57 -65.22
N GLY A 213 -5.02 -1.60 -66.08
CA GLY A 213 -4.82 -1.71 -67.54
C GLY A 213 -3.35 -1.67 -67.97
N GLN A 214 -3.07 -1.98 -69.25
CA GLN A 214 -1.73 -1.81 -69.84
C GLN A 214 -1.23 -0.35 -69.74
N ILE A 215 -2.16 0.58 -69.93
CA ILE A 215 -2.04 1.98 -69.52
C ILE A 215 -2.76 2.06 -68.17
N PRO A 216 -2.06 2.30 -67.05
CA PRO A 216 -2.71 2.46 -65.75
C PRO A 216 -3.43 3.81 -65.68
N ARG A 217 -4.51 3.87 -64.89
CA ARG A 217 -5.17 5.11 -64.52
C ARG A 217 -4.20 6.01 -63.72
N PRO A 218 -4.13 7.33 -63.98
CA PRO A 218 -3.37 8.24 -63.13
C PRO A 218 -3.93 8.39 -61.71
N ASP A 219 -3.05 8.66 -60.76
CA ASP A 219 -3.40 9.03 -59.37
C ASP A 219 -3.75 10.52 -59.24
N VAL A 220 -3.22 11.34 -60.16
CA VAL A 220 -3.47 12.79 -60.25
C VAL A 220 -3.36 13.25 -61.71
N LEU A 221 -4.19 14.22 -62.11
CA LEU A 221 -4.13 14.89 -63.40
C LEU A 221 -3.56 16.31 -63.26
N ILE A 222 -2.80 16.75 -64.26
CA ILE A 222 -2.35 18.14 -64.41
C ILE A 222 -2.86 18.67 -65.75
N VAL A 223 -3.77 19.65 -65.70
CA VAL A 223 -4.24 20.37 -66.91
C VAL A 223 -3.41 21.66 -67.03
N ALA A 224 -2.53 21.73 -68.02
CA ALA A 224 -1.46 22.74 -68.04
C ALA A 224 -1.36 23.55 -69.33
N ARG A 225 -1.16 24.87 -69.18
CA ARG A 225 -0.77 25.79 -70.25
C ARG A 225 0.03 26.97 -69.67
N GLY A 226 1.02 27.47 -70.42
CA GLY A 226 1.69 28.72 -70.08
C GLY A 226 0.78 29.94 -70.24
N GLY A 227 1.33 31.12 -69.99
CA GLY A 227 0.64 32.39 -70.23
C GLY A 227 0.26 32.63 -71.69
N GLY A 228 -0.67 33.55 -71.88
CA GLY A 228 -1.18 34.04 -73.15
C GLY A 228 -2.12 35.24 -72.92
N SER A 229 -2.80 35.69 -73.95
CA SER A 229 -3.92 36.65 -73.82
C SER A 229 -5.14 36.05 -73.09
N LEU A 230 -6.16 36.86 -72.79
CA LEU A 230 -7.45 36.34 -72.29
C LEU A 230 -8.16 35.48 -73.35
N GLU A 231 -8.03 35.85 -74.63
CA GLU A 231 -8.56 35.13 -75.79
C GLU A 231 -7.87 33.76 -75.95
N ASP A 232 -6.55 33.74 -75.79
CA ASP A 232 -5.75 32.53 -75.71
C ASP A 232 -6.32 31.59 -74.65
N LEU A 233 -6.34 32.00 -73.38
CA LEU A 233 -6.73 31.16 -72.25
C LEU A 233 -8.23 30.82 -72.23
N TRP A 234 -9.02 31.33 -73.18
CA TRP A 234 -10.48 31.24 -73.18
C TRP A 234 -11.03 29.81 -73.19
N SER A 235 -10.34 28.85 -73.81
CA SER A 235 -10.75 27.43 -73.84
C SER A 235 -10.89 26.80 -72.44
N PHE A 236 -10.20 27.35 -71.43
CA PHE A 236 -10.30 26.90 -70.03
C PHE A 236 -11.40 27.63 -69.23
N ASN A 237 -12.08 28.59 -69.87
CA ASN A 237 -13.25 29.30 -69.36
C ASN A 237 -14.57 28.75 -69.92
N GLU A 238 -14.54 27.59 -70.58
CA GLU A 238 -15.68 26.93 -71.19
C GLU A 238 -16.36 25.93 -70.26
N GLU A 239 -17.69 25.86 -70.35
CA GLU A 239 -18.53 25.06 -69.45
C GLU A 239 -18.25 23.54 -69.59
N VAL A 240 -17.87 23.08 -70.80
CA VAL A 240 -17.54 21.67 -71.05
C VAL A 240 -16.29 21.21 -70.28
N VAL A 241 -15.26 22.06 -70.21
CA VAL A 241 -14.03 21.79 -69.42
C VAL A 241 -14.32 21.87 -67.93
N ALA A 242 -15.05 22.90 -67.49
CA ALA A 242 -15.43 23.06 -66.09
C ALA A 242 -16.24 21.86 -65.57
N ARG A 243 -17.19 21.35 -66.36
CA ARG A 243 -17.97 20.14 -66.00
C ARG A 243 -17.12 18.88 -66.01
N ALA A 244 -16.32 18.64 -67.05
CA ALA A 244 -15.46 17.46 -67.12
C ALA A 244 -14.44 17.37 -65.97
N VAL A 245 -13.97 18.50 -65.44
CA VAL A 245 -13.11 18.55 -64.25
C VAL A 245 -13.91 18.35 -62.95
N ALA A 246 -15.13 18.90 -62.83
CA ALA A 246 -16.00 18.66 -61.67
C ALA A 246 -16.48 17.19 -61.57
N GLU A 247 -16.62 16.54 -62.73
CA GLU A 247 -16.98 15.13 -62.90
C GLU A 247 -15.76 14.19 -62.78
N SER A 248 -14.53 14.73 -62.69
CA SER A 248 -13.31 13.93 -62.65
C SER A 248 -13.21 13.14 -61.35
N ASP A 249 -13.15 11.81 -61.45
CA ASP A 249 -12.90 10.92 -60.32
C ASP A 249 -11.47 11.09 -59.79
N ILE A 250 -10.49 11.20 -60.68
CA ILE A 250 -9.07 11.47 -60.37
C ILE A 250 -8.92 12.95 -59.95
N PRO A 251 -8.17 13.27 -58.87
CA PRO A 251 -7.88 14.65 -58.49
C PRO A 251 -7.14 15.44 -59.59
N VAL A 252 -7.52 16.70 -59.80
CA VAL A 252 -7.03 17.57 -60.88
C VAL A 252 -6.33 18.80 -60.33
N ILE A 253 -5.09 19.01 -60.77
CA ILE A 253 -4.32 20.24 -60.57
C ILE A 253 -4.47 21.11 -61.83
N SER A 254 -4.98 22.33 -61.70
CA SER A 254 -4.99 23.30 -62.80
C SER A 254 -3.70 24.12 -62.80
N ALA A 255 -3.14 24.37 -63.98
CA ALA A 255 -1.86 25.04 -64.16
C ALA A 255 -1.88 25.90 -65.44
N VAL A 256 -2.81 26.85 -65.49
CA VAL A 256 -3.15 27.65 -66.67
C VAL A 256 -2.87 29.12 -66.38
N GLY A 257 -2.03 29.76 -67.20
CA GLY A 257 -1.65 31.17 -67.04
C GLY A 257 -0.63 31.42 -65.92
N HIS A 258 -0.70 32.60 -65.30
CA HIS A 258 0.11 33.05 -64.17
C HIS A 258 -0.73 33.33 -62.91
N GLU A 259 -0.12 33.89 -61.85
CA GLU A 259 -0.78 34.23 -60.59
C GLU A 259 -2.05 35.06 -60.77
N THR A 260 -2.00 36.09 -61.63
CA THR A 260 -3.14 36.97 -62.00
C THR A 260 -4.24 36.26 -62.79
N ASP A 261 -3.88 35.26 -63.58
CA ASP A 261 -4.69 34.77 -64.70
C ASP A 261 -5.64 33.66 -64.20
N THR A 262 -6.65 34.05 -63.42
CA THR A 262 -7.55 33.08 -62.78
C THR A 262 -8.66 32.63 -63.73
N THR A 263 -8.65 31.36 -64.10
CA THR A 263 -9.57 30.76 -65.10
C THR A 263 -10.73 30.01 -64.45
N LEU A 264 -11.76 29.65 -65.21
CA LEU A 264 -12.93 28.93 -64.68
C LEU A 264 -12.56 27.55 -64.13
N ILE A 265 -11.65 26.84 -64.80
CA ILE A 265 -11.08 25.57 -64.33
C ILE A 265 -10.38 25.69 -62.96
N ASP A 266 -9.79 26.84 -62.62
CA ASP A 266 -9.11 27.06 -61.33
C ASP A 266 -10.06 27.09 -60.12
N PHE A 267 -11.34 27.41 -60.34
CA PHE A 267 -12.36 27.35 -59.28
C PHE A 267 -12.88 25.93 -59.07
N VAL A 268 -12.89 25.10 -60.12
CA VAL A 268 -13.34 23.71 -60.06
C VAL A 268 -12.24 22.78 -59.55
N SER A 269 -11.02 22.90 -60.08
CA SER A 269 -9.88 22.01 -59.80
C SER A 269 -9.62 21.86 -58.31
N ASP A 270 -9.17 20.66 -57.90
CA ASP A 270 -8.90 20.35 -56.50
C ASP A 270 -7.75 21.21 -55.95
N LEU A 271 -6.81 21.59 -56.81
CA LEU A 271 -5.69 22.45 -56.46
C LEU A 271 -5.25 23.34 -57.63
N ARG A 272 -5.36 24.67 -57.48
CA ARG A 272 -4.73 25.63 -58.39
C ARG A 272 -3.21 25.66 -58.20
N ALA A 273 -2.45 25.64 -59.29
CA ALA A 273 -1.04 26.01 -59.36
C ALA A 273 -0.88 27.25 -60.27
N PRO A 274 -0.13 28.29 -59.85
CA PRO A 274 0.00 29.53 -60.64
C PRO A 274 0.95 29.41 -61.84
N THR A 275 1.64 28.27 -61.99
CA THR A 275 2.55 27.97 -63.10
C THR A 275 2.61 26.47 -63.37
N PRO A 276 2.97 26.02 -64.58
CA PRO A 276 3.23 24.61 -64.88
C PRO A 276 4.29 23.96 -63.97
N THR A 277 5.38 24.68 -63.66
CA THR A 277 6.40 24.21 -62.71
C THR A 277 5.85 24.09 -61.29
N GLY A 278 5.04 25.05 -60.84
CA GLY A 278 4.34 25.01 -59.56
C GLY A 278 3.36 23.85 -59.43
N ALA A 279 2.83 23.34 -60.55
CA ALA A 279 1.98 22.15 -60.57
C ALA A 279 2.79 20.86 -60.33
N ALA A 280 3.93 20.72 -61.00
CA ALA A 280 4.88 19.63 -60.72
C ALA A 280 5.38 19.67 -59.27
N GLU A 281 5.69 20.87 -58.75
CA GLU A 281 6.11 21.08 -57.36
C GLU A 281 5.00 20.82 -56.33
N LYS A 282 3.72 20.89 -56.71
CA LYS A 282 2.56 20.51 -55.88
C LYS A 282 2.17 19.04 -56.01
N ALA A 283 2.49 18.39 -57.13
CA ALA A 283 2.17 16.99 -57.38
C ALA A 283 3.13 15.98 -56.71
N VAL A 284 4.37 16.39 -56.36
CA VAL A 284 5.35 15.49 -55.71
C VAL A 284 6.15 16.16 -54.57
N PRO A 285 6.52 15.42 -53.52
CA PRO A 285 7.40 15.89 -52.45
C PRO A 285 8.86 15.91 -52.91
N VAL A 286 9.77 16.51 -52.13
CA VAL A 286 11.19 16.52 -52.48
C VAL A 286 11.84 15.17 -52.13
N ARG A 287 12.37 14.47 -53.13
CA ARG A 287 13.01 13.15 -52.95
C ARG A 287 14.21 13.20 -52.01
N GLY A 288 14.99 14.29 -52.04
CA GLY A 288 16.15 14.47 -51.16
C GLY A 288 15.79 14.55 -49.67
N GLU A 289 14.71 15.27 -49.34
CA GLU A 289 14.20 15.38 -47.97
C GLU A 289 13.74 14.02 -47.44
N LEU A 290 13.01 13.25 -48.25
CA LEU A 290 12.52 11.92 -47.87
C LEU A 290 13.67 10.90 -47.71
N ILE A 291 14.74 11.00 -48.49
CA ILE A 291 15.95 10.17 -48.29
C ILE A 291 16.61 10.52 -46.96
N GLY A 292 16.84 11.81 -46.69
CA GLY A 292 17.44 12.28 -45.43
C GLY A 292 16.61 11.89 -44.20
N GLN A 293 15.27 11.95 -44.28
CA GLN A 293 14.38 11.52 -43.21
C GLN A 293 14.50 10.01 -42.94
N VAL A 294 14.54 9.18 -43.98
CA VAL A 294 14.71 7.71 -43.83
C VAL A 294 16.09 7.36 -43.27
N GLU A 295 17.14 8.11 -43.63
CA GLU A 295 18.48 7.96 -43.05
C GLU A 295 18.50 8.37 -41.57
N GLU A 296 17.86 9.49 -41.20
CA GLU A 296 17.75 9.93 -39.80
C GLU A 296 16.95 8.91 -38.96
N ASP A 297 15.78 8.46 -39.43
CA ASP A 297 14.98 7.46 -38.72
C ASP A 297 15.69 6.10 -38.62
N GLY A 298 16.48 5.72 -39.62
CA GLY A 298 17.38 4.57 -39.55
C GLY A 298 18.46 4.71 -38.47
N LEU A 299 19.08 5.89 -38.35
CA LEU A 299 20.06 6.19 -37.30
C LEU A 299 19.41 6.20 -35.90
N ARG A 300 18.22 6.80 -35.76
CA ARG A 300 17.43 6.84 -34.53
C ARG A 300 17.03 5.43 -34.08
N LEU A 301 16.56 4.59 -35.00
CA LEU A 301 16.24 3.18 -34.75
C LEU A 301 17.48 2.39 -34.30
N ALA A 302 18.60 2.53 -35.01
CA ALA A 302 19.85 1.84 -34.65
C ALA A 302 20.38 2.28 -33.26
N GLN A 303 20.24 3.56 -32.90
CA GLN A 303 20.55 4.05 -31.55
C GLN A 303 19.59 3.48 -30.49
N ALA A 304 18.29 3.44 -30.76
CA ALA A 304 17.29 2.89 -29.84
C ALA A 304 17.51 1.40 -29.57
N VAL A 305 17.80 0.60 -30.60
CA VAL A 305 18.13 -0.83 -30.47
C VAL A 305 19.41 -1.04 -29.67
N ARG A 306 20.48 -0.25 -29.93
CA ARG A 306 21.71 -0.31 -29.12
C ARG A 306 21.46 0.03 -27.66
N ARG A 307 20.70 1.08 -27.36
CA ARG A 307 20.34 1.48 -25.99
C ARG A 307 19.56 0.38 -25.27
N LEU A 308 18.56 -0.20 -25.93
CA LEU A 308 17.76 -1.30 -25.39
C LEU A 308 18.63 -2.55 -25.10
N GLY A 309 19.55 -2.89 -26.00
CA GLY A 309 20.49 -4.00 -25.79
C GLY A 309 21.39 -3.80 -24.57
N VAL A 310 21.94 -2.60 -24.39
CA VAL A 310 22.73 -2.24 -23.19
C VAL A 310 21.88 -2.27 -21.93
N GLU A 311 20.66 -1.72 -21.96
CA GLU A 311 19.72 -1.72 -20.84
C GLU A 311 19.39 -3.14 -20.39
N LYS A 312 19.00 -4.03 -21.31
CA LYS A 312 18.66 -5.43 -20.99
C LYS A 312 19.88 -6.25 -20.56
N LYS A 313 21.07 -5.97 -21.10
CA LYS A 313 22.33 -6.56 -20.60
C LYS A 313 22.59 -6.14 -19.15
N THR A 314 22.55 -4.85 -18.84
CA THR A 314 22.78 -4.33 -17.47
C THR A 314 21.74 -4.86 -16.48
N ALA A 315 20.48 -5.00 -16.90
CA ALA A 315 19.42 -5.60 -16.09
C ALA A 315 19.64 -7.10 -15.84
N LEU A 316 20.12 -7.85 -16.84
CA LEU A 316 20.51 -9.25 -16.65
C LEU A 316 21.71 -9.38 -15.71
N GLU A 317 22.71 -8.51 -15.84
CA GLU A 317 23.90 -8.48 -14.98
C GLU A 317 23.61 -8.02 -13.54
N SER A 318 22.56 -7.22 -13.29
CA SER A 318 22.11 -6.90 -11.92
C SER A 318 21.30 -8.03 -11.30
N LEU A 319 20.37 -8.63 -12.06
CA LEU A 319 19.60 -9.80 -11.60
C LEU A 319 20.49 -11.01 -11.33
N ALA A 320 21.49 -11.28 -12.20
CA ALA A 320 22.45 -12.36 -12.00
C ALA A 320 23.28 -12.18 -10.71
N ARG A 321 23.69 -10.95 -10.38
CA ARG A 321 24.35 -10.66 -9.09
C ARG A 321 23.43 -10.88 -7.89
N GLY A 322 22.12 -10.71 -8.06
CA GLY A 322 21.11 -11.01 -7.03
C GLY A 322 20.96 -12.50 -6.69
N LEU A 323 21.42 -13.41 -7.55
CA LEU A 323 21.40 -14.86 -7.31
C LEU A 323 22.57 -15.35 -6.44
N GLY A 324 23.56 -14.50 -6.16
CA GLY A 324 24.76 -14.87 -5.39
C GLY A 324 25.67 -15.86 -6.13
N ASP A 325 26.46 -16.63 -5.36
CA ASP A 325 27.21 -17.78 -5.88
C ASP A 325 26.48 -19.08 -5.51
N PRO A 326 25.91 -19.81 -6.49
CA PRO A 326 25.25 -21.10 -6.26
C PRO A 326 26.17 -22.15 -5.62
N LYS A 327 27.49 -22.10 -5.90
CA LYS A 327 28.45 -23.06 -5.33
C LYS A 327 28.58 -22.83 -3.83
N ARG A 328 28.83 -21.59 -3.40
CA ARG A 328 28.83 -21.24 -1.96
C ARG A 328 27.50 -21.57 -1.27
N MET A 329 26.35 -21.31 -1.91
CA MET A 329 25.05 -21.66 -1.34
C MET A 329 24.88 -23.18 -1.12
N LEU A 330 25.45 -24.01 -2.00
CA LEU A 330 25.48 -25.46 -1.83
C LEU A 330 26.51 -25.90 -0.78
N GLU A 331 27.68 -25.25 -0.69
CA GLU A 331 28.71 -25.53 0.32
C GLU A 331 28.21 -25.27 1.75
N GLU A 332 27.51 -24.16 2.00
CA GLU A 332 26.90 -23.86 3.30
C GLU A 332 25.84 -24.92 3.70
N ARG A 333 25.14 -25.50 2.71
CA ARG A 333 24.18 -26.60 2.94
C ARG A 333 24.85 -27.96 3.12
N SER A 334 25.93 -28.25 2.38
CA SER A 334 26.75 -29.45 2.59
C SER A 334 27.36 -29.43 3.99
N GLN A 335 28.05 -28.35 4.36
CA GLN A 335 28.65 -28.21 5.69
C GLN A 335 27.61 -28.31 6.80
N THR A 336 26.37 -27.84 6.57
CA THR A 336 25.25 -28.07 7.50
C THR A 336 24.94 -29.57 7.63
N LEU A 337 24.75 -30.29 6.51
CA LEU A 337 24.49 -31.73 6.48
C LEU A 337 25.63 -32.53 7.15
N ASP A 338 26.88 -32.19 6.86
CA ASP A 338 28.07 -32.81 7.44
C ASP A 338 28.07 -32.65 8.97
N ASN A 339 27.77 -31.46 9.48
CA ASN A 339 27.62 -31.21 10.92
C ASN A 339 26.49 -32.04 11.57
N TRP A 340 25.40 -32.34 10.86
CA TRP A 340 24.35 -33.25 11.36
C TRP A 340 24.81 -34.72 11.32
N ALA A 341 25.48 -35.13 10.25
CA ALA A 341 26.04 -36.48 10.10
C ALA A 341 27.07 -36.80 11.19
N ASP A 342 27.90 -35.83 11.57
CA ASP A 342 28.93 -35.97 12.61
C ASP A 342 28.35 -35.97 14.04
N ARG A 343 27.19 -35.31 14.23
CA ARG A 343 26.47 -35.24 15.51
C ARG A 343 25.58 -36.44 15.77
N LEU A 344 24.94 -37.01 14.75
CA LEU A 344 23.93 -38.06 14.90
C LEU A 344 24.48 -39.34 15.59
N PRO A 345 25.66 -39.89 15.23
CA PRO A 345 26.26 -41.02 15.94
C PRO A 345 26.57 -40.71 17.41
N ARG A 346 27.08 -39.50 17.69
CA ARG A 346 27.40 -39.06 19.06
C ARG A 346 26.13 -38.94 19.91
N ALA A 347 25.05 -38.44 19.33
CA ALA A 347 23.74 -38.41 19.97
C ALA A 347 23.18 -39.82 20.23
N ALA A 348 23.28 -40.74 19.27
CA ALA A 348 22.85 -42.13 19.44
C ALA A 348 23.65 -42.86 20.55
N VAL A 349 24.97 -42.67 20.60
CA VAL A 349 25.83 -43.18 21.69
C VAL A 349 25.41 -42.60 23.04
N ASN A 350 25.19 -41.28 23.13
CA ASN A 350 24.74 -40.66 24.39
C ASN A 350 23.36 -41.18 24.85
N VAL A 351 22.39 -41.35 23.94
CA VAL A 351 21.05 -41.88 24.27
C VAL A 351 21.13 -43.33 24.75
N THR A 352 21.90 -44.18 24.05
CA THR A 352 22.09 -45.59 24.43
C THR A 352 22.88 -45.75 25.73
N GLN A 353 23.88 -44.90 25.99
CA GLN A 353 24.56 -44.84 27.29
C GLN A 353 23.62 -44.41 28.41
N GLN A 354 22.77 -43.40 28.22
CA GLN A 354 21.77 -42.99 29.21
C GLN A 354 20.74 -44.08 29.48
N ALA A 355 20.28 -44.79 28.45
CA ALA A 355 19.39 -45.94 28.62
C ALA A 355 20.07 -47.06 29.42
N ARG A 356 21.34 -47.38 29.13
CA ARG A 356 22.12 -48.37 29.89
C ARG A 356 22.39 -47.93 31.33
N ALA A 357 22.63 -46.65 31.57
CA ALA A 357 22.80 -46.11 32.93
C ALA A 357 21.52 -46.28 33.76
N ARG A 358 20.34 -45.95 33.20
CA ARG A 358 19.03 -46.17 33.85
C ARG A 358 18.78 -47.66 34.13
N LEU A 359 19.12 -48.54 33.18
CA LEU A 359 19.01 -49.99 33.37
C LEU A 359 19.92 -50.51 34.49
N ASN A 360 21.17 -50.04 34.54
CA ASN A 360 22.12 -50.38 35.59
C ASN A 360 21.63 -49.86 36.96
N GLU A 361 21.09 -48.65 37.04
CA GLU A 361 20.55 -48.07 38.28
C GLU A 361 19.33 -48.86 38.78
N ALA A 362 18.41 -49.22 37.88
CA ALA A 362 17.28 -50.08 38.21
C ALA A 362 17.74 -51.49 38.68
N SER A 363 18.78 -52.04 38.05
CA SER A 363 19.35 -53.34 38.42
C SER A 363 20.06 -53.30 39.79
N ALA A 364 20.78 -52.22 40.10
CA ALA A 364 21.48 -52.04 41.37
C ALA A 364 20.54 -51.91 42.59
N ARG A 365 19.25 -51.65 42.37
CA ARG A 365 18.21 -51.66 43.41
C ARG A 365 17.77 -53.09 43.80
N LEU A 366 18.17 -54.12 43.05
CA LEU A 366 17.88 -55.53 43.32
C LEU A 366 19.02 -56.18 44.12
N VAL A 367 19.00 -56.03 45.44
CA VAL A 367 19.98 -56.65 46.35
C VAL A 367 19.92 -58.19 46.26
N SER A 368 21.07 -58.85 46.19
CA SER A 368 21.12 -60.31 46.03
C SER A 368 20.56 -61.05 47.26
N PRO A 369 19.70 -62.07 47.08
CA PRO A 369 19.23 -62.90 48.20
C PRO A 369 20.37 -63.56 48.99
N ARG A 370 21.53 -63.80 48.37
CA ARG A 370 22.73 -64.33 49.04
C ARG A 370 23.37 -63.31 49.98
N GLU A 371 23.38 -62.03 49.63
CA GLU A 371 23.92 -60.96 50.47
C GLU A 371 23.00 -60.72 51.68
N GLN A 372 21.69 -60.71 51.47
CA GLN A 372 20.72 -60.63 52.56
C GLN A 372 20.87 -61.83 53.51
N LEU A 373 21.00 -63.07 53.00
CA LEU A 373 21.25 -64.25 53.82
C LEU A 373 22.57 -64.17 54.59
N SER A 374 23.63 -63.62 53.99
CA SER A 374 24.92 -63.41 54.66
C SER A 374 24.79 -62.42 55.82
N GLU A 375 24.13 -61.28 55.59
CA GLU A 375 23.90 -60.25 56.60
C GLU A 375 23.06 -60.75 57.78
N LYS A 376 22.01 -61.56 57.50
CA LYS A 376 21.19 -62.19 58.55
C LYS A 376 21.96 -63.25 59.36
N ARG A 377 22.86 -64.02 58.72
CA ARG A 377 23.75 -64.97 59.43
C ARG A 377 24.71 -64.22 60.36
N GLY A 378 25.43 -63.23 59.86
CA GLY A 378 26.35 -62.43 60.70
C GLY A 378 25.65 -61.73 61.89
N ARG A 379 24.39 -61.31 61.74
CA ARG A 379 23.57 -60.82 62.86
C ARG A 379 23.24 -61.91 63.90
N LEU A 380 22.99 -63.14 63.46
CA LEU A 380 22.70 -64.29 64.33
C LEU A 380 23.95 -64.79 65.06
N ASP A 381 25.09 -64.86 64.39
CA ASP A 381 26.38 -65.25 65.00
C ASP A 381 26.78 -64.27 66.11
N ASN A 382 26.61 -62.95 65.87
CA ASN A 382 26.79 -61.92 66.90
C ASN A 382 25.80 -62.04 68.06
N ALA A 383 24.58 -62.51 67.84
CA ALA A 383 23.62 -62.77 68.92
C ALA A 383 24.03 -63.99 69.76
N ALA A 384 24.53 -65.06 69.13
CA ALA A 384 25.04 -66.24 69.82
C ALA A 384 26.27 -65.92 70.70
N LEU A 385 27.24 -65.16 70.20
CA LEU A 385 28.41 -64.70 70.96
C LEU A 385 28.00 -63.86 72.20
N ARG A 386 26.99 -63.00 72.07
CA ARG A 386 26.46 -62.22 73.20
C ARG A 386 25.72 -63.08 74.23
N LEU A 387 25.07 -64.15 73.82
CA LEU A 387 24.40 -65.10 74.72
C LEU A 387 25.41 -65.91 75.54
N ASP A 388 26.45 -66.47 74.90
CA ASP A 388 27.53 -67.21 75.57
C ASP A 388 28.25 -66.34 76.62
N GLY A 389 28.59 -65.09 76.26
CA GLY A 389 29.16 -64.12 77.20
C GLY A 389 28.25 -63.86 78.41
N ALA A 390 26.95 -63.66 78.18
CA ALA A 390 25.98 -63.44 79.26
C ALA A 390 25.84 -64.67 80.18
N MET A 391 25.81 -65.89 79.62
CA MET A 391 25.73 -67.13 80.41
C MET A 391 26.97 -67.32 81.30
N LYS A 392 28.17 -67.00 80.80
CA LYS A 392 29.42 -67.02 81.58
C LYS A 392 29.38 -66.05 82.76
N SER A 393 28.93 -64.81 82.53
CA SER A 393 28.78 -63.82 83.62
C SER A 393 27.74 -64.23 84.68
N VAL A 394 26.63 -64.86 84.28
CA VAL A 394 25.63 -65.37 85.23
C VAL A 394 26.18 -66.52 86.08
N LEU A 395 26.87 -67.48 85.46
CA LEU A 395 27.54 -68.58 86.19
C LEU A 395 28.54 -68.05 87.23
N GLN A 396 29.42 -67.12 86.82
CA GLN A 396 30.40 -66.51 87.71
C GLN A 396 29.73 -65.76 88.89
N MET A 397 28.61 -65.05 88.64
CA MET A 397 27.86 -64.36 89.70
C MET A 397 27.24 -65.34 90.72
N GLN A 398 26.75 -66.50 90.29
CA GLN A 398 26.21 -67.51 91.22
C GLN A 398 27.32 -68.20 92.01
N GLN A 399 28.47 -68.48 91.39
CA GLN A 399 29.63 -69.04 92.08
C GLN A 399 30.09 -68.09 93.20
N SER A 400 30.27 -66.79 92.89
CA SER A 400 30.58 -65.76 93.89
C SER A 400 29.43 -65.42 94.86
N ARG A 401 28.24 -66.04 94.76
CA ARG A 401 27.24 -66.09 95.84
C ARG A 401 27.46 -67.29 96.74
N LEU A 402 27.74 -68.45 96.15
CA LEU A 402 28.01 -69.71 96.85
C LEU A 402 29.24 -69.61 97.76
N ASP A 403 30.34 -69.01 97.26
CA ASP A 403 31.56 -68.76 98.03
C ASP A 403 31.30 -67.92 99.30
N ARG A 404 30.42 -66.90 99.18
CA ARG A 404 30.02 -66.04 100.31
C ARG A 404 29.12 -66.75 101.31
N ALA A 405 28.27 -67.68 100.86
CA ALA A 405 27.48 -68.52 101.76
C ALA A 405 28.37 -69.51 102.53
N ALA A 406 29.34 -70.13 101.84
CA ALA A 406 30.31 -71.06 102.44
C ALA A 406 31.17 -70.37 103.52
N ALA A 407 31.61 -69.12 103.29
CA ALA A 407 32.40 -68.35 104.24
C ALA A 407 31.73 -68.08 105.60
N GLY A 408 30.39 -68.19 105.67
CA GLY A 408 29.60 -68.02 106.90
C GLY A 408 29.54 -69.26 107.81
N LEU A 409 29.93 -70.44 107.32
CA LEU A 409 29.86 -71.70 108.08
C LEU A 409 31.21 -72.04 108.73
N ARG A 410 31.45 -71.51 109.93
CA ARG A 410 32.68 -71.76 110.72
C ARG A 410 32.40 -72.70 111.90
N PRO A 411 32.90 -73.96 111.89
CA PRO A 411 32.66 -74.92 112.98
C PRO A 411 33.25 -74.56 114.34
N SER A 412 34.13 -73.54 114.40
CA SER A 412 34.70 -72.98 115.63
C SER A 412 33.65 -72.36 116.55
N ASP A 413 32.69 -71.65 115.97
CA ASP A 413 31.84 -70.73 116.72
C ASP A 413 30.61 -71.45 117.28
N ALA A 414 30.02 -72.38 116.51
CA ALA A 414 28.97 -73.28 117.00
C ALA A 414 29.40 -74.10 118.23
N LYS A 415 30.67 -74.52 118.32
CA LYS A 415 31.20 -75.23 119.50
C LYS A 415 31.29 -74.34 120.75
N ARG A 416 31.42 -73.02 120.59
CA ARG A 416 31.44 -72.06 121.71
C ARG A 416 30.05 -71.84 122.29
N ASP A 417 29.02 -71.77 121.45
CA ASP A 417 27.65 -71.54 121.91
C ASP A 417 27.04 -72.76 122.62
N ILE A 418 27.34 -73.98 122.16
CA ILE A 418 26.95 -75.23 122.86
C ILE A 418 27.50 -75.24 124.29
N ALA A 419 28.80 -75.01 124.47
CA ALA A 419 29.44 -75.00 125.78
C ALA A 419 28.92 -73.87 126.72
N ARG A 420 28.33 -72.80 126.16
CA ARG A 420 27.64 -71.76 126.94
C ARG A 420 26.24 -72.21 127.36
N ALA A 421 25.50 -72.91 126.49
CA ALA A 421 24.17 -73.44 126.79
C ALA A 421 24.20 -74.51 127.89
N ASP A 422 25.15 -75.45 127.83
CA ASP A 422 25.32 -76.51 128.85
C ASP A 422 25.46 -75.92 130.27
N LYS A 423 26.23 -74.83 130.40
CA LYS A 423 26.41 -74.13 131.68
C LYS A 423 25.10 -73.50 132.20
N GLN A 424 24.22 -73.02 131.32
CA GLN A 424 22.93 -72.47 131.74
C GLN A 424 21.95 -73.56 132.19
N ILE A 425 21.98 -74.75 131.57
CA ILE A 425 21.12 -75.89 131.96
C ILE A 425 21.42 -76.32 133.40
N ILE A 426 22.71 -76.42 133.77
CA ILE A 426 23.14 -76.79 135.12
C ILE A 426 22.63 -75.80 136.17
N ASP A 427 22.79 -74.50 135.91
CA ASP A 427 22.41 -73.42 136.85
C ASP A 427 20.88 -73.22 136.99
N LEU A 428 20.12 -73.57 135.94
CA LEU A 428 18.65 -73.65 136.02
C LEU A 428 18.19 -74.87 136.84
N GLY A 429 18.91 -76.00 136.75
CA GLY A 429 18.58 -77.23 137.48
C GLY A 429 18.67 -77.09 139.01
N THR A 430 19.74 -76.47 139.52
CA THR A 430 19.90 -76.18 140.96
C THR A 430 18.81 -75.23 141.48
N ARG A 431 18.46 -74.20 140.69
CA ARG A 431 17.38 -73.25 141.03
C ARG A 431 16.01 -73.93 141.07
N LEU A 432 15.74 -74.87 140.18
CA LEU A 432 14.48 -75.64 140.17
C LEU A 432 14.30 -76.48 141.44
N GLN A 433 15.36 -77.17 141.91
CA GLN A 433 15.30 -77.96 143.15
C GLN A 433 15.00 -77.09 144.38
N GLY A 434 15.57 -75.88 144.46
CA GLY A 434 15.26 -74.92 145.51
C GLY A 434 13.81 -74.42 145.47
N ALA A 435 13.26 -74.18 144.28
CA ALA A 435 11.88 -73.74 144.12
C ALA A 435 10.85 -74.79 144.58
N ILE A 436 11.00 -76.05 144.14
CA ILE A 436 10.09 -77.15 144.47
C ILE A 436 9.93 -77.32 145.99
N ARG A 437 11.04 -77.24 146.74
CA ARG A 437 11.03 -77.42 148.21
C ARG A 437 10.27 -76.31 148.93
N ASN A 438 10.27 -75.09 148.39
CA ASN A 438 9.54 -73.96 148.98
C ASN A 438 8.04 -73.99 148.67
N THR A 439 7.64 -74.50 147.49
CA THR A 439 6.21 -74.62 147.12
C THR A 439 5.50 -75.65 148.00
N LEU A 440 6.11 -76.82 148.23
CA LEU A 440 5.50 -77.89 149.07
C LEU A 440 5.17 -77.43 150.49
N ASN A 441 6.00 -76.56 151.08
CA ASN A 441 5.73 -75.98 152.41
C ASN A 441 4.53 -75.00 152.40
N ARG A 442 4.29 -74.27 151.30
CA ARG A 442 3.19 -73.30 151.21
C ARG A 442 1.82 -73.95 151.09
N GLU A 443 1.70 -75.02 150.32
CA GLU A 443 0.41 -75.72 150.14
C GLU A 443 -0.12 -76.30 151.47
N ALA A 444 0.78 -76.77 152.33
CA ALA A 444 0.45 -77.25 153.67
C ALA A 444 -0.17 -76.15 154.57
N GLU A 445 0.31 -74.89 154.47
CA GLU A 445 -0.28 -73.74 155.17
C GLU A 445 -1.57 -73.22 154.51
N GLY A 446 -1.76 -73.46 153.22
CA GLY A 446 -2.94 -73.03 152.47
C GLY A 446 -4.20 -73.83 152.86
N LEU A 447 -4.06 -75.15 152.98
CA LEU A 447 -5.14 -76.07 153.35
C LEU A 447 -5.83 -75.67 154.67
N ALA A 448 -5.07 -75.19 155.66
CA ALA A 448 -5.59 -74.76 156.96
C ALA A 448 -6.41 -73.44 156.96
N ARG A 449 -6.52 -72.75 155.80
CA ARG A 449 -7.25 -71.48 155.67
C ARG A 449 -8.61 -71.61 154.96
N TYR A 450 -8.69 -72.44 153.93
CA TYR A 450 -9.90 -72.54 153.08
C TYR A 450 -11.13 -73.05 153.84
N ASP A 451 -10.93 -73.91 154.83
CA ASP A 451 -11.97 -74.45 155.72
C ASP A 451 -12.80 -73.34 156.42
N ARG A 452 -12.18 -72.16 156.67
CA ARG A 452 -12.83 -71.01 157.34
C ARG A 452 -13.57 -70.06 156.40
N LEU A 453 -13.47 -70.24 155.08
CA LEU A 453 -14.00 -69.28 154.11
C LEU A 453 -15.43 -69.62 153.64
N LEU A 454 -15.82 -70.89 153.71
CA LEU A 454 -17.00 -71.44 153.06
C LEU A 454 -18.34 -70.92 153.60
N GLU A 455 -18.41 -70.51 154.87
CA GLU A 455 -19.65 -70.00 155.48
C GLU A 455 -20.07 -68.60 155.00
N SER A 456 -19.21 -67.87 154.27
CA SER A 456 -19.36 -66.42 154.10
C SER A 456 -20.27 -65.95 152.93
N TYR A 457 -20.57 -66.80 151.94
CA TYR A 457 -21.22 -66.38 150.68
C TYR A 457 -22.73 -66.69 150.61
N SER A 458 -23.57 -65.82 151.20
CA SER A 458 -25.04 -65.93 151.12
C SER A 458 -25.75 -64.58 150.96
N TYR A 459 -26.47 -64.39 149.84
CA TYR A 459 -27.10 -63.12 149.47
C TYR A 459 -28.25 -62.66 150.39
N ARG A 460 -28.84 -63.58 151.17
CA ARG A 460 -29.97 -63.28 152.09
C ARG A 460 -29.62 -62.25 153.17
N ASN A 461 -28.33 -62.07 153.48
CA ASN A 461 -27.87 -61.02 154.41
C ASN A 461 -27.86 -59.60 153.81
N VAL A 462 -27.99 -59.46 152.48
CA VAL A 462 -28.07 -58.14 151.81
C VAL A 462 -29.48 -57.57 151.86
N LEU A 463 -30.52 -58.40 151.64
CA LEU A 463 -31.92 -57.97 151.76
C LEU A 463 -32.28 -57.53 153.19
N LYS A 464 -31.62 -58.08 154.22
CA LYS A 464 -31.71 -57.61 155.61
C LYS A 464 -31.11 -56.21 155.86
N ARG A 465 -30.53 -55.54 154.85
CA ARG A 465 -29.92 -54.20 154.96
C ARG A 465 -30.70 -53.08 154.25
N GLY A 466 -31.95 -53.33 153.84
CA GLY A 466 -32.89 -52.26 153.47
C GLY A 466 -32.85 -51.80 152.00
N PHE A 467 -32.48 -52.68 151.07
CA PHE A 467 -32.55 -52.41 149.63
C PHE A 467 -33.81 -53.04 149.01
N ALA A 468 -34.42 -52.35 148.04
CA ALA A 468 -35.63 -52.75 147.33
C ALA A 468 -35.38 -52.88 145.81
N VAL A 469 -36.21 -53.66 145.12
CA VAL A 469 -36.11 -53.95 143.67
C VAL A 469 -37.38 -53.46 142.96
N VAL A 470 -37.24 -52.62 141.93
CA VAL A 470 -38.37 -52.06 141.15
C VAL A 470 -38.53 -52.81 139.83
N ARG A 471 -39.77 -53.05 139.39
CA ARG A 471 -40.11 -53.75 138.15
C ARG A 471 -41.21 -53.04 137.34
N ASP A 472 -41.17 -53.15 136.01
CA ASP A 472 -42.25 -52.74 135.11
C ASP A 472 -43.41 -53.75 135.06
N SER A 473 -44.46 -53.42 134.31
CA SER A 473 -45.64 -54.26 134.08
C SER A 473 -45.36 -55.55 133.28
N ALA A 474 -44.15 -55.72 132.75
CA ALA A 474 -43.64 -56.93 132.10
C ALA A 474 -42.58 -57.68 132.96
N GLY A 475 -42.27 -57.21 134.16
CA GLY A 475 -41.34 -57.81 135.12
C GLY A 475 -39.87 -57.36 135.04
N ASN A 476 -39.52 -56.45 134.12
CA ASN A 476 -38.16 -55.96 133.90
C ASN A 476 -37.71 -55.02 135.01
N LEU A 477 -36.45 -55.13 135.45
CA LEU A 477 -35.93 -54.44 136.62
C LEU A 477 -35.53 -52.98 136.29
N ILE A 478 -36.19 -52.00 136.91
CA ILE A 478 -35.92 -50.56 136.70
C ILE A 478 -34.87 -50.08 137.71
N GLY A 479 -33.71 -49.67 137.20
CA GLY A 479 -32.59 -49.15 138.00
C GLY A 479 -32.44 -47.62 138.00
N LYS A 480 -33.32 -46.86 137.32
CA LYS A 480 -33.22 -45.41 137.15
C LYS A 480 -34.60 -44.74 137.18
N SER A 481 -34.66 -43.56 137.76
CA SER A 481 -35.90 -42.75 137.88
C SER A 481 -36.33 -42.05 136.58
N ALA A 482 -35.50 -42.06 135.54
CA ALA A 482 -35.81 -41.44 134.24
C ALA A 482 -36.71 -42.33 133.35
N ASP A 483 -36.74 -43.63 133.61
CA ASP A 483 -37.45 -44.64 132.79
C ASP A 483 -38.89 -44.88 133.30
N ILE A 484 -39.40 -43.98 134.15
CA ILE A 484 -40.74 -44.03 134.77
C ILE A 484 -41.69 -43.08 134.04
N ILE A 485 -42.74 -43.63 133.43
CA ILE A 485 -43.71 -42.89 132.63
C ILE A 485 -44.90 -42.48 133.51
N ALA A 486 -45.22 -41.18 133.52
CA ALA A 486 -46.35 -40.66 134.28
C ALA A 486 -47.68 -41.24 133.77
N GLY A 487 -48.43 -41.89 134.67
CA GLY A 487 -49.67 -42.61 134.35
C GLY A 487 -49.56 -44.14 134.32
N GLU A 488 -48.37 -44.72 134.26
CA GLU A 488 -48.18 -46.18 134.34
C GLU A 488 -47.92 -46.69 135.77
N GLY A 489 -47.99 -48.03 135.93
CA GLY A 489 -47.87 -48.75 137.20
C GLY A 489 -46.76 -49.79 137.22
N TYR A 490 -46.10 -49.91 138.38
CA TYR A 490 -44.84 -50.61 138.62
C TYR A 490 -44.92 -51.46 139.89
N ASP A 491 -44.14 -52.53 139.99
CA ASP A 491 -44.08 -53.44 141.14
C ASP A 491 -42.77 -53.27 141.94
N LEU A 492 -42.86 -53.19 143.27
CA LEU A 492 -41.75 -53.08 144.22
C LEU A 492 -41.61 -54.36 145.03
N GLU A 493 -40.46 -55.03 144.94
CA GLU A 493 -40.09 -56.25 145.67
C GLU A 493 -39.10 -55.91 146.80
N MET A 494 -39.45 -56.32 148.03
CA MET A 494 -38.66 -56.14 149.26
C MET A 494 -38.52 -57.46 150.02
N GLY A 495 -37.78 -57.47 151.14
CA GLY A 495 -37.49 -58.68 151.92
C GLY A 495 -38.70 -59.39 152.54
N ASP A 496 -39.88 -58.78 152.46
CA ASP A 496 -41.16 -59.19 153.05
C ASP A 496 -42.31 -59.35 152.02
N GLY A 497 -42.22 -58.80 150.81
CA GLY A 497 -43.28 -58.94 149.80
C GLY A 497 -43.13 -58.09 148.52
N VAL A 498 -44.18 -58.08 147.70
CA VAL A 498 -44.27 -57.33 146.43
C VAL A 498 -45.50 -56.42 146.43
N THR A 499 -45.37 -55.14 146.04
CA THR A 499 -46.45 -54.13 146.07
C THR A 499 -46.49 -53.29 144.79
N ARG A 500 -47.70 -52.99 144.26
CA ARG A 500 -47.92 -52.23 143.01
C ARG A 500 -48.23 -50.75 143.24
N VAL A 501 -47.63 -49.85 142.46
CA VAL A 501 -47.74 -48.38 142.59
C VAL A 501 -47.72 -47.65 141.23
N THR A 502 -48.41 -46.51 141.11
CA THR A 502 -48.52 -45.71 139.87
C THR A 502 -47.87 -44.33 139.97
N ALA A 503 -47.23 -43.85 138.88
CA ALA A 503 -46.48 -42.59 138.86
C ALA A 503 -47.34 -41.35 138.54
N GLY A 504 -47.13 -40.25 139.27
CA GLY A 504 -47.94 -39.02 139.19
C GLY A 504 -47.15 -37.71 139.14
N ALA A 505 -47.86 -36.59 138.97
CA ALA A 505 -47.28 -35.29 138.63
C ALA A 505 -46.72 -34.49 139.84
N GLY A 506 -45.54 -34.92 140.34
CA GLY A 506 -44.51 -34.05 140.93
C GLY A 506 -44.75 -33.38 142.30
N VAL A 507 -44.00 -33.82 143.31
CA VAL A 507 -43.58 -33.00 144.48
C VAL A 507 -42.10 -33.30 144.76
N ASP A 508 -41.39 -32.36 145.39
CA ASP A 508 -39.97 -32.41 145.70
C ASP A 508 -39.63 -33.16 147.02
N VAL A 509 -38.37 -33.62 147.16
CA VAL A 509 -37.55 -33.88 148.38
C VAL A 509 -36.40 -34.87 148.05
N LYS A 510 -35.15 -34.58 148.48
CA LYS A 510 -33.92 -35.41 148.27
C LYS A 510 -33.07 -35.44 149.57
N PRO A 511 -32.30 -36.50 149.89
CA PRO A 511 -30.94 -36.76 149.33
C PRO A 511 -30.80 -38.27 148.91
N ALA A 512 -29.70 -39.05 148.94
CA ALA A 512 -28.31 -38.95 149.43
C ALA A 512 -27.38 -40.02 148.77
N SER A 513 -26.08 -40.04 149.14
CA SER A 513 -25.10 -41.17 148.99
C SER A 513 -24.61 -41.50 147.54
N ASP A 514 -23.51 -42.24 147.26
CA ASP A 514 -22.46 -42.84 148.12
C ASP A 514 -21.04 -42.91 147.44
N THR A 515 -20.29 -44.02 147.58
CA THR A 515 -18.84 -44.23 147.32
C THR A 515 -18.56 -45.52 146.50
N GLY A 516 -17.37 -45.88 146.01
CA GLY A 516 -16.01 -45.26 146.02
C GLY A 516 -14.97 -46.11 146.78
N GLY A 517 -13.83 -46.55 146.23
CA GLY A 517 -13.25 -46.43 144.88
C GLY A 517 -11.83 -47.06 144.77
N THR A 518 -11.00 -46.55 143.85
CA THR A 518 -9.51 -46.69 143.66
C THR A 518 -8.86 -48.07 143.33
N GLY A 519 -7.82 -48.19 142.46
CA GLY A 519 -7.17 -47.20 141.54
C GLY A 519 -5.96 -47.69 140.63
N ASP A 520 -5.54 -46.83 139.66
CA ASP A 520 -4.25 -46.68 138.85
C ASP A 520 -3.76 -47.75 137.80
N ALA A 521 -2.80 -47.60 136.82
CA ALA A 521 -2.06 -46.58 135.96
C ALA A 521 -1.05 -47.34 134.99
N ALA A 522 -0.19 -46.92 134.00
CA ALA A 522 0.15 -45.87 132.96
C ALA A 522 1.39 -46.43 132.09
N ASN A 523 2.10 -45.99 131.00
CA ASN A 523 2.31 -44.93 129.94
C ASN A 523 3.12 -45.61 128.73
N THR A 524 3.78 -45.16 127.60
CA THR A 524 4.25 -43.96 126.79
C THR A 524 4.41 -44.43 125.26
N GLY A 525 5.13 -43.99 124.17
CA GLY A 525 6.15 -43.01 123.60
C GLY A 525 6.70 -43.58 122.21
N THR A 526 7.59 -43.11 121.27
CA THR A 526 8.28 -41.88 120.69
C THR A 526 9.43 -42.36 119.68
N SER A 527 10.07 -41.75 118.63
CA SER A 527 9.97 -40.66 117.57
C SER A 527 11.41 -40.37 116.92
N SER A 528 11.83 -39.82 115.74
CA SER A 528 11.42 -39.51 114.30
C SER A 528 12.49 -38.54 113.61
N GLU A 529 12.86 -38.34 112.30
CA GLU A 529 12.72 -39.07 110.98
C GLU A 529 13.73 -38.73 109.77
N PRO A 530 13.72 -37.62 108.94
CA PRO A 530 13.95 -37.65 107.44
C PRO A 530 14.99 -36.70 106.69
N ALA A 531 15.13 -36.73 105.33
CA ALA A 531 16.14 -35.99 104.47
C ALA A 531 15.80 -35.64 102.95
N THR A 532 16.69 -34.97 102.14
CA THR A 532 16.55 -34.51 100.67
C THR A 532 17.92 -34.44 99.89
N ALA A 533 18.23 -33.99 98.62
CA ALA A 533 17.69 -33.26 97.40
C ALA A 533 18.53 -33.65 96.09
N LYS A 534 18.77 -33.03 94.88
CA LYS A 534 18.53 -31.84 93.95
C LYS A 534 19.11 -32.22 92.50
N ALA A 535 19.37 -31.53 91.33
CA ALA A 535 19.27 -30.24 90.53
C ALA A 535 19.82 -30.54 89.04
N GLU A 536 19.89 -29.79 87.88
CA GLU A 536 19.39 -28.54 87.21
C GLU A 536 19.51 -28.57 85.59
N LYS A 537 19.70 -27.48 84.77
CA LYS A 537 19.31 -27.37 83.29
C LYS A 537 20.26 -26.65 82.22
N PRO A 538 20.05 -26.71 80.85
CA PRO A 538 20.99 -26.27 79.73
C PRO A 538 20.45 -25.33 78.54
N ALA A 539 21.25 -24.96 77.48
CA ALA A 539 20.93 -23.96 76.38
C ALA A 539 21.45 -24.16 74.90
N ARG A 540 20.79 -23.59 73.84
CA ARG A 540 21.10 -23.69 72.33
C ARG A 540 20.25 -22.81 71.31
N PRO A 541 20.76 -22.34 70.10
CA PRO A 541 20.05 -21.51 69.05
C PRO A 541 20.10 -21.97 67.53
N LYS A 542 19.44 -21.29 66.52
CA LYS A 542 19.53 -21.54 65.02
C LYS A 542 18.86 -20.48 64.02
N PRO A 543 19.36 -20.22 62.75
CA PRO A 543 18.77 -19.39 61.63
C PRO A 543 18.52 -20.16 60.26
N ALA A 544 18.31 -19.70 58.98
CA ALA A 544 18.22 -18.43 58.15
C ALA A 544 17.48 -18.65 56.75
N LYS A 545 17.17 -17.63 55.87
CA LYS A 545 16.59 -17.77 54.46
C LYS A 545 16.35 -16.46 53.61
N LYS A 546 16.48 -16.43 52.24
CA LYS A 546 15.69 -15.58 51.23
C LYS A 546 16.03 -15.78 49.71
N LYS A 547 15.47 -14.95 48.78
CA LYS A 547 14.68 -15.33 47.56
C LYS A 547 14.72 -14.30 46.37
N ASN A 548 14.50 -14.71 45.11
CA ASN A 548 14.36 -13.87 43.86
C ASN A 548 12.94 -13.25 43.67
N PRO A 549 12.73 -12.14 42.89
CA PRO A 549 12.44 -12.20 41.42
C PRO A 549 12.82 -10.94 40.56
N SER A 550 12.42 -10.93 39.27
CA SER A 550 12.32 -9.79 38.31
C SER A 550 10.82 -9.53 37.97
N PRO A 551 10.33 -8.44 37.27
CA PRO A 551 10.72 -8.09 35.87
C PRO A 551 10.49 -6.62 35.34
N LYS A 552 10.89 -6.38 34.07
CA LYS A 552 10.21 -5.65 32.95
C LYS A 552 9.98 -4.11 32.86
N ASP A 553 9.91 -3.70 31.57
CA ASP A 553 9.18 -2.62 30.86
C ASP A 553 9.74 -1.18 30.71
N ASP A 554 9.48 -0.45 29.59
CA ASP A 554 8.85 -0.87 28.30
C ASP A 554 9.87 -1.00 27.12
N ASP A 555 10.15 -0.08 26.19
CA ASP A 555 9.70 1.30 25.89
C ASP A 555 9.90 1.61 24.37
N ARG A 556 9.43 2.78 23.86
CA ARG A 556 9.22 3.04 22.41
C ARG A 556 9.68 4.41 21.89
N GLN A 557 10.45 4.40 20.79
CA GLN A 557 10.55 5.44 19.74
C GLN A 557 11.42 4.91 18.57
N GLY A 558 11.32 5.41 17.32
CA GLY A 558 10.42 6.42 16.75
C GLY A 558 11.10 7.22 15.61
N SER A 559 10.48 7.25 14.42
CA SER A 559 11.03 7.80 13.15
C SER A 559 12.24 7.02 12.58
N LEU A 560 12.47 6.82 11.27
CA LEU A 560 12.05 7.46 10.00
C LEU A 560 12.56 8.90 9.77
N LEU A 561 13.72 8.99 9.11
CA LEU A 561 13.96 9.82 7.92
C LEU A 561 15.07 9.17 7.06
#